data_AF-A0A7X9YPJ3-F1
#
_entry.id   AF-A0A7X9YPJ3-F1
#
_cell.length_a   1.000
_cell.length_b   1.000
_cell.length_c   1.000
_cell.angle_alpha   90.00
_cell.angle_beta   90.00
_cell.angle_gamma   90.00
#
_symmetry.space_group_name_H-M   'P 1'
#
loop_
_entity.id
_entity.type
_entity.pdbx_description
1 polymer ?
#
loop_
_entity_poly.entity_id
_entity_poly.type
_entity_poly.pdbx_seq_one_letter_code
_entity_poly.pdbx_strand_id
1 'polypeptide(L)'
;MSWQHLHTGKTLQQRLAELQGHLAELNTPLSGLEPGRIRRVYSKQFIKVNRQLFIPLSLNSIRVFDIPRTRRGIRVGIRTTFPSWNAFNNIRLVGVGLDYLELQGKGRVPSRILFPLSSVESIYRPTAGRKSLKRPCSRK
;
A
#
# COMPACT_ATOMS: atom_id res chain seq x y z
N MET A 1 -17.46 -4.83 7.15
CA MET A 1 -16.30 -4.54 8.02
C MET A 1 -16.18 -3.04 8.19
N SER A 2 -16.21 -2.54 9.43
CA SER A 2 -15.88 -1.15 9.76
C SER A 2 -14.38 -0.91 9.64
N TRP A 3 -13.99 0.31 9.26
CA TRP A 3 -12.59 0.77 9.18
C TRP A 3 -11.82 0.54 10.47
N GLN A 4 -12.51 0.68 11.61
CA GLN A 4 -11.95 0.56 12.95
C GLN A 4 -11.30 -0.81 13.21
N HIS A 5 -11.79 -1.87 12.56
CA HIS A 5 -11.24 -3.22 12.71
C HIS A 5 -9.95 -3.48 11.94
N LEU A 6 -9.45 -2.49 11.17
CA LEU A 6 -8.21 -2.61 10.40
C LEU A 6 -7.03 -1.94 11.09
N HIS A 7 -7.23 -1.27 12.23
CA HIS A 7 -6.12 -0.68 12.97
C HIS A 7 -5.20 -1.78 13.52
N THR A 8 -3.91 -1.63 13.24
CA THR A 8 -2.89 -2.61 13.66
C THR A 8 -2.20 -2.22 14.96
N GLY A 9 -2.26 -0.93 15.34
CA GLY A 9 -1.51 -0.39 16.49
C GLY A 9 0.01 -0.36 16.31
N LYS A 10 0.52 -0.65 15.10
CA LYS A 10 1.96 -0.74 14.81
C LYS A 10 2.42 0.45 13.97
N THR A 11 3.68 0.83 14.13
CA THR A 11 4.38 1.70 13.17
C THR A 11 4.85 0.91 11.94
N LEU A 12 5.20 1.63 10.89
CA LEU A 12 5.77 1.08 9.66
C LEU A 12 7.07 0.35 9.98
N GLN A 13 7.88 0.93 10.86
CA GLN A 13 9.13 0.33 11.32
C GLN A 13 8.90 -1.02 12.01
N GLN A 14 7.95 -1.08 12.94
CA GLN A 14 7.58 -2.32 13.63
C GLN A 14 7.01 -3.35 12.64
N ARG A 15 6.16 -2.92 11.72
CA ARG A 15 5.61 -3.80 10.69
C ARG A 15 6.70 -4.36 9.77
N LEU A 16 7.66 -3.54 9.37
CA LEU A 16 8.79 -3.99 8.55
C LEU A 16 9.70 -4.96 9.31
N ALA A 17 9.85 -4.79 10.63
CA ALA A 17 10.65 -5.72 11.45
C ALA A 17 10.08 -7.15 11.40
N GLU A 18 8.75 -7.29 11.39
CA GLU A 18 8.06 -8.58 11.21
C GLU A 18 8.26 -9.18 9.81
N LEU A 19 8.58 -8.33 8.83
CA LEU A 19 8.78 -8.70 7.44
C LEU A 19 10.27 -8.84 7.10
N GLN A 20 11.17 -8.74 8.08
CA GLN A 20 12.59 -8.95 7.87
C GLN A 20 12.83 -10.32 7.23
N GLY A 21 13.76 -10.37 6.27
CA GLY A 21 14.07 -11.57 5.50
C GLY A 21 13.20 -11.76 4.25
N HIS A 22 12.10 -11.03 4.08
CA HIS A 22 11.27 -11.12 2.88
C HIS A 22 11.87 -10.33 1.72
N LEU A 23 11.55 -10.76 0.49
CA LEU A 23 11.82 -9.98 -0.71
C LEU A 23 10.89 -8.77 -0.73
N ALA A 24 11.45 -7.62 -1.07
CA ALA A 24 10.73 -6.37 -1.21
C ALA A 24 11.14 -5.63 -2.48
N GLU A 25 10.27 -4.73 -2.92
CA GLU A 25 10.52 -3.75 -3.97
C GLU A 25 10.19 -2.39 -3.38
N LEU A 26 11.21 -1.54 -3.27
CA LEU A 26 11.09 -0.19 -2.71
C LEU A 26 10.79 0.77 -3.86
N ASN A 27 9.69 1.50 -3.78
CA ASN A 27 9.42 2.60 -4.71
C ASN A 27 9.98 3.89 -4.09
N THR A 28 11.09 4.35 -4.65
CA THR A 28 11.79 5.55 -4.22
C THR A 28 11.34 6.76 -5.06
N PRO A 29 11.27 7.97 -4.49
CA PRO A 29 10.85 9.16 -5.23
C PRO A 29 11.72 9.53 -6.44
N LEU A 30 13.03 9.28 -6.37
CA LEU A 30 14.00 9.74 -7.37
C LEU A 30 14.60 8.61 -8.21
N SER A 31 14.78 7.41 -7.64
CA SER A 31 15.47 6.30 -8.30
C SER A 31 14.52 5.23 -8.86
N GLY A 32 13.21 5.37 -8.65
CA GLY A 32 12.21 4.40 -9.09
C GLY A 32 12.20 3.14 -8.21
N LEU A 33 12.10 1.96 -8.84
CA LEU A 33 11.92 0.67 -8.15
C LEU A 33 13.26 -0.01 -7.82
N GLU A 34 13.49 -0.26 -6.53
CA GLU A 34 14.68 -0.93 -6.01
C GLU A 34 14.28 -2.30 -5.41
N PRO A 35 14.48 -3.42 -6.14
CA PRO A 35 14.15 -4.75 -5.66
C PRO A 35 15.24 -5.28 -4.72
N GLY A 36 14.90 -5.92 -3.62
CA GLY A 36 15.89 -6.55 -2.73
C GLY A 36 15.29 -7.17 -1.48
N ARG A 37 16.08 -7.95 -0.76
CA ARG A 37 15.65 -8.56 0.51
C ARG A 37 15.81 -7.56 1.66
N ILE A 38 14.81 -7.46 2.54
CA ILE A 38 14.91 -6.69 3.79
C ILE A 38 15.88 -7.43 4.71
N ARG A 39 17.17 -7.05 4.68
CA ARG A 39 18.23 -7.74 5.42
C ARG A 39 18.19 -7.39 6.91
N ARG A 40 17.89 -6.14 7.22
CA ARG A 40 17.84 -5.64 8.59
C ARG A 40 16.85 -4.50 8.71
N VAL A 41 16.10 -4.49 9.79
CA VAL A 41 15.29 -3.36 10.22
C VAL A 41 15.90 -2.81 11.48
N TYR A 42 16.31 -1.54 11.46
CA TYR A 42 16.87 -0.88 12.63
C TYR A 42 15.73 -0.43 13.55
N SER A 43 15.99 -0.18 14.83
CA SER A 43 14.93 0.15 15.80
C SER A 43 14.22 1.48 15.52
N LYS A 44 14.83 2.39 14.75
CA LYS A 44 14.33 3.75 14.56
C LYS A 44 13.87 4.03 13.12
N GLN A 45 14.81 4.32 12.23
CA GLN A 45 14.49 5.03 10.97
C GLN A 45 14.92 4.29 9.71
N PHE A 46 15.75 3.26 9.82
CA PHE A 46 16.39 2.67 8.64
C PHE A 46 15.98 1.22 8.42
N ILE A 47 15.96 0.83 7.16
CA ILE A 47 16.02 -0.56 6.70
C ILE A 47 17.22 -0.75 5.80
N LYS A 48 17.80 -1.95 5.82
CA LYS A 48 18.89 -2.35 4.94
C LYS A 48 18.37 -3.25 3.83
N VAL A 49 18.48 -2.80 2.59
CA VAL A 49 18.12 -3.54 1.38
C VAL A 49 19.28 -3.44 0.40
N ASN A 50 19.74 -4.56 -0.18
CA ASN A 50 20.86 -4.61 -1.14
C ASN A 50 22.12 -3.82 -0.74
N ARG A 51 22.55 -3.94 0.52
CA ARG A 51 23.71 -3.21 1.10
C ARG A 51 23.51 -1.70 1.26
N GLN A 52 22.38 -1.14 0.85
CA GLN A 52 22.03 0.26 1.04
C GLN A 52 21.08 0.44 2.24
N LEU A 53 21.04 1.65 2.79
CA LEU A 53 20.12 2.05 3.85
C LEU A 53 19.02 2.92 3.26
N PHE A 54 17.77 2.61 3.59
CA PHE A 54 16.61 3.38 3.18
C PHE A 54 15.85 3.86 4.41
N ILE A 55 15.23 5.03 4.31
CA ILE A 55 14.31 5.56 5.32
C ILE A 55 12.89 5.21 4.87
N PRO A 56 12.18 4.26 5.52
CA PRO A 56 10.89 3.78 5.02
C PRO A 56 9.84 4.88 4.82
N LEU A 57 9.80 5.87 5.70
CA LEU A 57 8.81 6.96 5.67
C LEU A 57 9.05 7.97 4.54
N SER A 58 10.22 7.97 3.90
CA SER A 58 10.51 8.80 2.73
C SER A 58 10.28 8.09 1.40
N LEU A 59 9.83 6.83 1.43
CA LEU A 59 9.53 6.05 0.22
C LEU A 59 8.10 6.35 -0.26
N ASN A 60 7.87 6.20 -1.56
CA ASN A 60 6.53 6.26 -2.13
C ASN A 60 5.69 5.04 -1.68
N SER A 61 6.30 3.86 -1.67
CA SER A 61 5.70 2.63 -1.15
C SER A 61 6.75 1.52 -1.02
N ILE A 62 6.40 0.49 -0.25
CA ILE A 62 7.21 -0.71 -0.06
C ILE A 62 6.35 -1.92 -0.39
N ARG A 63 6.64 -2.62 -1.48
CA ARG A 63 5.96 -3.88 -1.81
C ARG A 63 6.75 -5.05 -1.23
N VAL A 64 6.14 -5.88 -0.41
CA VAL A 64 6.75 -7.08 0.18
C VAL A 64 6.08 -8.32 -0.40
N PHE A 65 6.89 -9.25 -0.90
CA PHE A 65 6.44 -10.47 -1.58
C PHE A 65 6.31 -11.65 -0.62
N ASP A 66 5.73 -12.74 -1.12
CA ASP A 66 5.52 -14.00 -0.42
C ASP A 66 4.67 -13.89 0.86
N ILE A 67 3.90 -12.81 0.97
CA ILE A 67 2.96 -12.62 2.07
C ILE A 67 1.58 -13.17 1.68
N PRO A 68 1.03 -14.15 2.42
CA PRO A 68 -0.26 -14.75 2.11
C PRO A 68 -1.38 -13.72 1.93
N ARG A 69 -2.24 -13.99 0.95
CA ARG A 69 -3.44 -13.18 0.68
C ARG A 69 -4.41 -13.34 1.83
N THR A 70 -4.95 -12.23 2.32
CA THR A 70 -6.04 -12.24 3.29
C THR A 70 -7.38 -12.06 2.58
N ARG A 71 -8.42 -12.67 3.13
CA ARG A 71 -9.81 -12.38 2.74
C ARG A 71 -10.38 -11.19 3.53
N ARG A 72 -9.73 -10.80 4.64
CA ARG A 72 -10.14 -9.68 5.49
C ARG A 72 -9.70 -8.34 4.89
N GLY A 73 -10.55 -7.32 4.96
CA GLY A 73 -10.25 -6.00 4.44
C GLY A 73 -11.38 -5.39 3.62
N ILE A 74 -11.21 -4.14 3.24
CA ILE A 74 -12.21 -3.34 2.52
C ILE A 74 -11.64 -2.86 1.17
N ARG A 75 -12.49 -2.79 0.15
CA ARG A 75 -12.10 -2.24 -1.15
C ARG A 75 -12.11 -0.71 -1.09
N VAL A 76 -10.97 -0.12 -1.42
CA VAL A 76 -10.73 1.33 -1.40
C VAL A 76 -10.04 1.77 -2.69
N GLY A 77 -10.10 3.06 -2.98
CA GLY A 77 -9.15 3.72 -3.86
C GLY A 77 -8.22 4.61 -3.04
N ILE A 78 -6.93 4.61 -3.38
CA ILE A 78 -5.93 5.47 -2.74
C ILE A 78 -5.54 6.57 -3.73
N ARG A 79 -5.55 7.83 -3.30
CA ARG A 79 -4.85 8.92 -4.00
C ARG A 79 -3.49 9.11 -3.34
N THR A 80 -2.45 9.15 -4.16
CA THR A 80 -1.05 9.21 -3.73
C THR A 80 -0.46 10.56 -4.11
N THR A 81 0.53 11.02 -3.35
CA THR A 81 1.25 12.28 -3.63
C THR A 81 2.19 12.16 -4.84
N PHE A 82 2.45 10.93 -5.29
CA PHE A 82 3.23 10.63 -6.48
C PHE A 82 2.33 10.07 -7.60
N PRO A 83 2.76 10.14 -8.88
CA PRO A 83 1.99 9.60 -10.00
C PRO A 83 1.78 8.07 -9.86
N SER A 84 0.54 7.67 -9.61
CA SER A 84 0.14 6.25 -9.57
C SER A 84 -1.04 5.91 -10.49
N TRP A 85 -1.58 6.92 -11.16
CA TRP A 85 -2.75 6.85 -12.04
C TRP A 85 -3.88 6.02 -11.40
N ASN A 86 -4.24 4.88 -12.00
CA ASN A 86 -5.32 4.01 -11.53
C ASN A 86 -4.82 2.73 -10.85
N ALA A 87 -3.51 2.62 -10.57
CA ALA A 87 -2.91 1.39 -10.02
C ALA A 87 -3.58 0.96 -8.71
N PHE A 88 -3.88 1.94 -7.85
CA PHE A 88 -4.46 1.73 -6.53
C PHE A 88 -5.97 2.01 -6.47
N ASN A 89 -6.65 2.12 -7.62
CA ASN A 89 -8.11 2.14 -7.65
C ASN A 89 -8.65 0.72 -7.34
N ASN A 90 -9.67 0.61 -6.49
CA ASN A 90 -10.29 -0.66 -6.09
C ASN A 90 -9.28 -1.73 -5.57
N ILE A 91 -8.35 -1.29 -4.73
CA ILE A 91 -7.41 -2.17 -4.02
C ILE A 91 -7.97 -2.56 -2.65
N ARG A 92 -7.57 -3.70 -2.10
CA ARG A 92 -8.03 -4.12 -0.77
C ARG A 92 -7.10 -3.52 0.29
N LEU A 93 -7.63 -2.63 1.11
CA LEU A 93 -7.00 -2.17 2.35
C LEU A 93 -7.19 -3.24 3.42
N VAL A 94 -6.09 -3.62 4.07
CA VAL A 94 -6.05 -4.74 5.01
C VAL A 94 -5.56 -4.35 6.39
N GLY A 95 -4.91 -3.20 6.50
CA GLY A 95 -4.36 -2.70 7.76
C GLY A 95 -4.16 -1.20 7.68
N VAL A 96 -4.38 -0.52 8.81
CA VAL A 96 -4.05 0.87 9.04
C VAL A 96 -3.10 0.90 10.24
N GLY A 97 -1.86 1.27 9.99
CA GLY A 97 -0.87 1.51 11.03
C GLY A 97 -0.98 2.90 11.63
N LEU A 98 -0.03 3.22 12.50
CA LEU A 98 0.11 4.56 13.09
C LEU A 98 0.59 5.58 12.06
N ASP A 99 1.47 5.16 11.15
CA ASP A 99 2.18 5.98 10.16
C ASP A 99 2.21 5.34 8.76
N TYR A 100 1.41 4.27 8.54
CA TYR A 100 1.30 3.63 7.22
C TYR A 100 -0.08 3.00 6.94
N LEU A 101 -0.35 2.70 5.67
CA LEU A 101 -1.43 1.82 5.22
C LEU A 101 -0.86 0.51 4.68
N GLU A 102 -1.55 -0.60 4.94
CA GLU A 102 -1.24 -1.90 4.34
C GLU A 102 -2.31 -2.27 3.31
N LEU A 103 -1.89 -2.41 2.07
CA LEU A 103 -2.73 -2.82 0.96
C LEU A 103 -2.35 -4.24 0.52
N GLN A 104 -3.34 -4.98 0.02
CA GLN A 104 -3.08 -6.24 -0.64
C GLN A 104 -2.70 -5.98 -2.10
N GLY A 105 -1.53 -6.46 -2.51
CA GLY A 105 -1.05 -6.34 -3.89
C GLY A 105 -1.96 -7.07 -4.87
N LYS A 106 -2.06 -6.50 -6.08
CA LYS A 106 -2.70 -7.12 -7.24
C LYS A 106 -1.66 -7.94 -8.02
N GLY A 107 -2.11 -8.96 -8.73
CA GLY A 107 -1.25 -9.80 -9.60
C GLY A 107 -1.29 -11.28 -9.25
N ARG A 108 -0.38 -12.06 -9.84
CA ARG A 108 -0.23 -13.50 -9.57
C ARG A 108 0.53 -13.75 -8.28
N VAL A 109 1.67 -13.08 -8.10
CA VAL A 109 2.51 -13.20 -6.91
C VAL A 109 1.80 -12.55 -5.71
N PRO A 110 1.61 -13.28 -4.60
CA PRO A 110 1.02 -12.73 -3.39
C PRO A 110 1.97 -11.70 -2.77
N SER A 111 1.45 -10.50 -2.46
CA SER A 111 2.27 -9.43 -1.90
C SER A 111 1.43 -8.48 -1.04
N ARG A 112 2.11 -7.73 -0.16
CA ARG A 112 1.59 -6.56 0.55
C ARG A 112 2.26 -5.31 0.06
N ILE A 113 1.54 -4.20 0.05
CA ILE A 113 2.10 -2.89 -0.27
C ILE A 113 1.89 -2.02 0.96
N LEU A 114 2.99 -1.56 1.55
CA LEU A 114 3.02 -0.66 2.68
C LEU A 114 3.21 0.76 2.14
N PHE A 115 2.26 1.63 2.46
CA PHE A 115 2.28 3.04 2.09
C PHE A 115 2.57 3.88 3.33
N PRO A 116 3.70 4.58 3.41
CA PRO A 116 3.85 5.65 4.40
C PRO A 116 2.70 6.64 4.29
N LEU A 117 2.12 7.10 5.40
CA LEU A 117 1.01 8.06 5.32
C LEU A 117 1.42 9.39 4.66
N SER A 118 2.71 9.75 4.72
CA SER A 118 3.30 10.88 4.00
C SER A 118 3.14 10.78 2.46
N SER A 119 2.94 9.58 1.92
CA SER A 119 2.77 9.32 0.48
C SER A 119 1.30 9.22 0.04
N VAL A 120 0.36 9.40 0.97
CA VAL A 120 -1.08 9.23 0.75
C VAL A 120 -1.80 10.56 0.92
N GLU A 121 -2.51 10.98 -0.11
CA GLU A 121 -3.33 12.20 -0.07
C GLU A 121 -4.71 11.94 0.52
N SER A 122 -5.36 10.86 0.07
CA SER A 122 -6.70 10.52 0.54
C SER A 122 -7.06 9.06 0.27
N ILE A 123 -8.03 8.57 1.03
CA ILE A 123 -8.63 7.27 0.79
C ILE A 123 -10.12 7.44 0.50
N TYR A 124 -10.60 6.82 -0.57
CA TYR A 124 -12.00 6.91 -0.99
C TYR A 124 -12.60 5.52 -1.20
N ARG A 125 -13.93 5.44 -1.11
CA ARG A 125 -14.66 4.24 -1.54
C ARG A 125 -14.82 4.29 -3.06
N PRO A 126 -14.36 3.28 -3.81
CA PRO A 126 -14.60 3.21 -5.24
C PRO A 126 -16.10 3.20 -5.44
N THR A 127 -16.62 4.16 -6.19
CA THR A 127 -17.99 4.09 -6.66
C THR A 127 -18.07 2.88 -7.59
N ALA A 128 -18.81 1.85 -7.18
CA ALA A 128 -19.26 0.82 -8.13
C ALA A 128 -19.91 1.59 -9.27
N GLY A 129 -19.42 1.40 -10.49
CA GLY A 129 -19.80 2.23 -11.63
C GLY A 129 -21.30 2.52 -11.59
N ARG A 130 -21.66 3.80 -11.45
CA ARG A 130 -22.95 4.23 -11.99
C ARG A 130 -22.86 3.82 -13.45
N LYS A 131 -23.51 2.71 -13.81
CA LYS A 131 -23.97 2.52 -15.20
C LYS A 131 -24.49 3.89 -15.60
N SER A 132 -23.98 4.42 -16.70
CA SER A 132 -24.45 5.69 -17.24
C SER A 132 -25.97 5.72 -17.07
N LEU A 133 -26.47 6.73 -16.36
CA LEU A 133 -27.88 7.06 -16.42
C LEU A 133 -28.12 7.33 -17.90
N LYS A 134 -28.56 6.31 -18.65
CA LYS A 134 -29.12 6.48 -19.98
C LYS A 134 -30.27 7.46 -19.74
N ARG A 135 -30.06 8.72 -20.14
CA ARG A 135 -31.14 9.70 -20.20
C ARG A 135 -32.26 9.04 -21.00
N PRO A 136 -33.49 8.90 -20.48
CA PRO A 136 -34.59 8.60 -21.37
C PRO A 136 -34.72 9.80 -22.31
N CYS A 137 -34.36 9.61 -23.58
CA CYS A 137 -34.80 10.52 -24.63
C CYS A 137 -36.33 10.52 -24.62
N SER A 138 -36.93 11.51 -23.98
CA SER A 138 -38.34 11.82 -24.20
C SER A 138 -38.46 12.40 -25.61
N ARG A 139 -38.86 11.57 -26.57
CA ARG A 139 -39.53 12.07 -27.78
C ARG A 139 -40.97 12.40 -27.39
N LYS A 140 -41.30 13.69 -27.43
CA LYS A 140 -42.65 14.17 -27.71
C LYS A 140 -42.52 15.24 -28.77
#